data_AF-A0A2T3JPY5-F1
#
_entry.id   AF-A0A2T3JPY5-F1
#
_cell.length_a   1.000
_cell.length_b   1.000
_cell.length_c   1.000
_cell.angle_alpha   90.00
_cell.angle_beta   90.00
_cell.angle_gamma   90.00
#
_symmetry.space_group_name_H-M   'P 1'
#
loop_
_entity.id
_entity.type
_entity.pdbx_description
1 polymer ?
#
loop_
_entity_poly.entity_id
_entity_poly.type
_entity_poly.pdbx_seq_one_letter_code
_entity_poly.pdbx_strand_id
1 'polypeptide(L)'
;MKKTTGIILFSVLLLFSDLSVGAPFDVNRVYRFDSRPPEVIFKNGFKSWGNNMDLLAHISGDSCAGPRETRDSGFISTGANEDGVISAAEAKIEFLSQNMTKEEKKKLKIYVYVIQPDSRFYPAVESLHYYGLYNPTYIPPILDGSGPDLIQEYVRPTSIDNYHIEKVYVITLDPNDHPIISESYSNPEFIAFNTSANEMPFTIESHHDSNSDDTFICMMSSLPIGGRQEDIDRQIALSILYFGY
;
A
#
# COMPACT_ATOMS: atom_id res chain seq x y z
N MET A 1 12.31 -39.58 51.86
CA MET A 1 11.49 -38.42 51.43
C MET A 1 12.38 -37.38 50.76
N LYS A 2 12.67 -37.49 49.46
CA LYS A 2 13.39 -36.46 48.67
C LYS A 2 13.03 -36.64 47.18
N LYS A 3 11.80 -36.28 46.79
CA LYS A 3 11.34 -36.31 45.39
C LYS A 3 10.34 -35.18 45.04
N THR A 4 10.28 -34.12 45.84
CA THR A 4 9.33 -33.00 45.62
C THR A 4 10.00 -31.71 45.13
N THR A 5 11.33 -31.60 45.22
CA THR A 5 12.04 -30.38 44.83
C THR A 5 12.25 -30.23 43.31
N GLY A 6 12.15 -31.32 42.53
CA GLY A 6 12.37 -31.30 41.08
C GLY A 6 11.17 -30.81 40.25
N ILE A 7 9.96 -30.86 40.80
CA ILE A 7 8.73 -30.48 40.06
C ILE A 7 8.53 -28.95 40.11
N ILE A 8 8.88 -28.30 41.22
CA ILE A 8 8.70 -26.85 41.37
C ILE A 8 9.66 -26.06 40.45
N LEU A 9 10.86 -26.58 40.19
CA LEU A 9 11.84 -25.92 39.33
C LEU A 9 11.46 -25.99 37.84
N PHE A 10 10.69 -27.00 37.43
CA PHE A 10 10.21 -27.15 36.04
C PHE A 10 8.99 -26.24 35.77
N SER A 11 8.15 -25.99 36.77
CA SER A 11 6.98 -25.11 36.64
C SER A 11 7.33 -23.62 36.59
N VAL A 12 8.47 -23.19 37.16
CA VAL A 12 8.92 -21.79 37.09
C VAL A 12 9.60 -21.48 35.74
N LEU A 13 10.17 -22.47 35.06
CA LEU A 13 10.82 -22.29 33.75
C LEU A 13 9.83 -22.13 32.59
N LEU A 14 8.58 -22.60 32.73
CA LEU A 14 7.53 -22.48 31.71
C LEU A 14 6.76 -21.14 31.76
N LEU A 15 7.02 -20.29 32.76
CA LEU A 15 6.44 -18.95 32.84
C LEU A 15 7.25 -17.88 32.08
N PHE A 16 8.38 -18.26 31.49
CA PHE A 16 9.24 -17.38 30.67
C PHE A 16 9.30 -17.78 29.19
N SER A 17 8.57 -18.82 28.79
CA SER A 17 8.39 -19.17 27.37
C SER A 17 7.35 -18.22 26.76
N ASP A 18 7.89 -17.19 26.12
CA ASP A 18 7.32 -16.53 24.94
C ASP A 18 6.14 -15.59 25.15
N LEU A 19 6.37 -14.50 25.89
CA LEU A 19 5.87 -13.19 25.46
C LEU A 19 6.73 -12.71 24.28
N SER A 20 6.68 -13.43 23.16
CA SER A 20 6.97 -12.81 21.87
C SER A 20 5.79 -11.90 21.55
N VAL A 21 5.76 -10.72 22.17
CA VAL A 21 5.12 -9.57 21.55
C VAL A 21 5.80 -9.49 20.18
N GLY A 22 5.04 -9.74 19.11
CA GLY A 22 5.58 -9.83 17.76
C GLY A 22 6.57 -8.70 17.55
N ALA A 23 7.82 -9.07 17.26
CA ALA A 23 8.82 -8.07 16.92
C ALA A 23 8.21 -7.16 15.84
N PRO A 24 8.33 -5.84 15.97
CA PRO A 24 7.87 -4.94 14.92
C PRO A 24 8.47 -5.44 13.60
N PHE A 25 7.60 -5.65 12.61
CA PHE A 25 8.02 -6.20 11.33
C PHE A 25 9.10 -5.26 10.77
N ASP A 26 10.34 -5.75 10.66
CA ASP A 26 11.43 -5.02 10.04
C ASP A 26 11.16 -4.94 8.53
N VAL A 27 10.24 -4.05 8.14
CA VAL A 27 9.81 -3.88 6.74
C VAL A 27 10.93 -3.17 6.01
N ASN A 28 11.76 -3.98 5.33
CA ASN A 28 12.91 -3.52 4.55
C ASN A 28 12.66 -3.48 3.04
N ARG A 29 11.43 -3.84 2.61
CA ARG A 29 10.93 -3.65 1.25
C ARG A 29 9.46 -3.29 1.28
N VAL A 30 9.08 -2.35 0.42
CA VAL A 30 7.68 -2.04 0.10
C VAL A 30 7.52 -2.01 -1.42
N TYR A 31 6.29 -2.17 -1.85
CA TYR A 31 5.93 -2.34 -3.25
C TYR A 31 4.90 -1.30 -3.66
N ARG A 32 5.00 -0.80 -4.88
CA ARG A 32 4.03 0.15 -5.45
C ARG A 32 3.80 -0.17 -6.91
N PHE A 33 2.55 -0.42 -7.29
CA PHE A 33 2.22 -0.47 -8.70
C PHE A 33 1.88 0.93 -9.24
N ASP A 34 2.25 1.20 -10.50
CA ASP A 34 2.04 2.48 -11.16
C ASP A 34 1.94 2.28 -12.69
N SER A 35 1.34 3.23 -13.40
CA SER A 35 1.29 3.22 -14.87
C SER A 35 2.52 3.87 -15.51
N ARG A 36 3.29 4.65 -14.75
CA ARG A 36 4.49 5.33 -15.26
C ARG A 36 5.63 4.32 -15.44
N PRO A 37 6.38 4.40 -16.55
CA PRO A 37 7.42 3.45 -16.88
C PRO A 37 8.75 3.77 -16.16
N PRO A 38 9.70 2.80 -16.09
CA PRO A 38 10.92 2.95 -15.30
C PRO A 38 11.82 4.10 -15.73
N GLU A 39 11.86 4.47 -17.01
CA GLU A 39 12.64 5.62 -17.49
C GLU A 39 12.19 6.96 -16.86
N VAL A 40 10.95 7.03 -16.38
CA VAL A 40 10.42 8.18 -15.64
C VAL A 40 10.71 8.02 -14.15
N ILE A 41 10.41 6.86 -13.59
CA ILE A 41 10.43 6.64 -12.14
C ILE A 41 11.86 6.45 -11.60
N PHE A 42 12.72 5.71 -12.29
CA PHE A 42 14.14 5.58 -11.91
C PHE A 42 14.90 6.90 -12.01
N LYS A 43 14.38 7.87 -12.77
CA LYS A 43 14.96 9.22 -12.85
C LYS A 43 14.41 10.17 -11.78
N ASN A 44 13.11 10.17 -11.54
CA ASN A 44 12.43 11.24 -10.79
C ASN A 44 11.89 10.80 -9.44
N GLY A 45 11.81 9.49 -9.18
CA GLY A 45 11.13 8.94 -8.02
C GLY A 45 9.61 9.16 -8.07
N PHE A 46 9.00 9.20 -6.89
CA PHE A 46 7.57 9.48 -6.71
C PHE A 46 7.37 10.79 -5.94
N LYS A 47 6.28 11.48 -6.26
CA LYS A 47 5.81 12.68 -5.56
C LYS A 47 4.34 12.53 -5.23
N SER A 48 3.93 13.03 -4.06
CA SER A 48 2.54 13.14 -3.65
C SER A 48 1.77 14.08 -4.58
N TRP A 49 0.44 14.02 -4.54
CA TRP A 49 -0.41 14.90 -5.35
C TRP A 49 -0.40 16.34 -4.81
N GLY A 50 -0.41 16.49 -3.49
CA GLY A 50 -0.35 17.78 -2.82
C GLY A 50 0.28 17.66 -1.44
N ASN A 51 -0.29 18.40 -0.49
CA ASN A 51 0.21 18.53 0.88
C ASN A 51 -0.87 18.21 1.95
N ASN A 52 -2.00 17.61 1.54
CA ASN A 52 -3.05 17.21 2.47
C ASN A 52 -2.59 16.00 3.30
N MET A 53 -2.33 16.23 4.59
CA MET A 53 -1.83 15.22 5.53
C MET A 53 -2.96 14.56 6.33
N ASP A 54 -4.23 14.71 5.91
CA ASP A 54 -5.33 13.91 6.45
C ASP A 54 -5.19 12.46 5.96
N LEU A 55 -4.71 11.61 6.87
CA LEU A 55 -4.46 10.21 6.58
C LEU A 55 -5.76 9.42 6.39
N LEU A 56 -6.87 9.81 7.04
CA LEU A 56 -8.15 9.17 6.76
C LEU A 56 -8.56 9.48 5.34
N ALA A 57 -8.51 10.75 4.93
CA ALA A 57 -8.83 11.16 3.56
C ALA A 57 -7.91 10.50 2.52
N HIS A 58 -6.70 10.08 2.89
CA HIS A 58 -5.85 9.25 2.04
C HIS A 58 -6.37 7.81 1.98
N ILE A 59 -6.49 7.13 3.12
CA ILE A 59 -6.84 5.72 3.15
C ILE A 59 -8.26 5.48 2.60
N SER A 60 -9.20 6.39 2.90
CA SER A 60 -10.56 6.39 2.36
C SER A 60 -10.62 6.71 0.88
N GLY A 61 -9.56 7.28 0.30
CA GLY A 61 -9.53 7.69 -1.10
C GLY A 61 -9.91 9.13 -1.39
N ASP A 62 -10.53 9.86 -0.47
CA ASP A 62 -11.13 11.17 -0.72
C ASP A 62 -10.14 12.21 -1.28
N SER A 63 -8.91 12.21 -0.78
CA SER A 63 -7.84 13.15 -1.18
C SER A 63 -7.13 12.77 -2.49
N CYS A 64 -7.54 11.66 -3.10
CA CYS A 64 -6.92 11.06 -4.28
C CYS A 64 -7.94 10.71 -5.38
N ALA A 65 -9.21 10.59 -5.02
CA ALA A 65 -10.34 10.53 -5.93
C ALA A 65 -10.58 11.92 -6.55
N GLY A 66 -11.25 11.96 -7.71
CA GLY A 66 -11.51 13.22 -8.39
C GLY A 66 -10.56 13.51 -9.56
N PRO A 67 -10.89 14.56 -10.32
CA PRO A 67 -10.03 15.07 -11.38
C PRO A 67 -8.63 15.38 -10.83
N ARG A 68 -7.62 15.34 -11.68
CA ARG A 68 -6.22 15.52 -11.25
C ARG A 68 -6.02 16.82 -10.45
N GLU A 69 -6.75 17.88 -10.81
CA GLU A 69 -6.74 19.19 -10.17
C GLU A 69 -7.32 19.23 -8.75
N THR A 70 -8.11 18.24 -8.35
CA THR A 70 -8.70 18.16 -6.99
C THR A 70 -7.96 17.21 -6.07
N ARG A 71 -7.00 16.43 -6.61
CA ARG A 71 -6.19 15.52 -5.79
C ARG A 71 -5.15 16.32 -5.05
N ASP A 72 -5.14 16.19 -3.74
CA ASP A 72 -4.26 16.98 -2.88
C ASP A 72 -3.53 16.15 -1.83
N SER A 73 -3.71 14.83 -1.81
CA SER A 73 -3.07 13.97 -0.83
C SER A 73 -1.55 14.17 -0.75
N GLY A 74 -1.08 14.34 0.47
CA GLY A 74 0.33 14.51 0.83
C GLY A 74 1.10 13.20 0.96
N PHE A 75 0.43 12.06 0.79
CA PHE A 75 1.03 10.74 0.95
C PHE A 75 1.18 10.00 -0.38
N ILE A 76 2.19 9.14 -0.43
CA ILE A 76 2.42 8.16 -1.49
C ILE A 76 2.17 6.79 -0.87
N SER A 77 1.18 6.08 -1.43
CA SER A 77 0.81 4.73 -1.00
C SER A 77 1.78 3.67 -1.53
N THR A 78 2.16 2.73 -0.66
CA THR A 78 2.97 1.54 -0.91
C THR A 78 2.42 0.38 -0.07
N GLY A 79 2.77 -0.87 -0.36
CA GLY A 79 2.37 -2.04 0.44
C GLY A 79 3.57 -2.89 0.84
N ALA A 80 3.58 -3.44 2.05
CA ALA A 80 4.61 -4.37 2.51
C ALA A 80 4.35 -5.82 2.06
N ASN A 81 3.13 -6.16 1.67
CA ASN A 81 2.77 -7.49 1.15
C ASN A 81 2.95 -7.54 -0.38
N GLU A 82 4.05 -8.12 -0.86
CA GLU A 82 4.37 -8.25 -2.30
C GLU A 82 3.24 -8.91 -3.09
N ASP A 83 2.75 -10.07 -2.63
CA ASP A 83 1.70 -10.83 -3.30
C ASP A 83 0.41 -9.99 -3.39
N GLY A 84 0.06 -9.30 -2.31
CA GLY A 84 -1.09 -8.39 -2.28
C GLY A 84 -0.97 -7.28 -3.33
N VAL A 85 0.21 -6.67 -3.45
CA VAL A 85 0.49 -5.60 -4.42
C VAL A 85 0.56 -6.12 -5.87
N ILE A 86 1.03 -7.34 -6.09
CA ILE A 86 1.05 -7.94 -7.43
C ILE A 86 -0.38 -8.29 -7.86
N SER A 87 -1.16 -8.98 -7.02
CA SER A 87 -2.56 -9.28 -7.30
C SER A 87 -3.37 -8.00 -7.55
N ALA A 88 -3.03 -6.92 -6.85
CA ALA A 88 -3.59 -5.60 -7.08
C ALA A 88 -3.39 -5.10 -8.52
N ALA A 89 -2.15 -5.18 -8.98
CA ALA A 89 -1.71 -4.73 -10.29
C ALA A 89 -2.29 -5.59 -11.41
N GLU A 90 -2.39 -6.91 -11.18
CA GLU A 90 -3.03 -7.88 -12.07
C GLU A 90 -4.52 -7.57 -12.25
N ALA A 91 -5.26 -7.40 -11.16
CA ALA A 91 -6.68 -7.00 -11.22
C ALA A 91 -6.85 -5.66 -11.96
N LYS A 92 -5.93 -4.71 -11.77
CA LYS A 92 -5.96 -3.41 -12.46
C LYS A 92 -5.75 -3.56 -13.97
N ILE A 93 -4.76 -4.34 -14.40
CA ILE A 93 -4.48 -4.48 -15.83
C ILE A 93 -5.60 -5.26 -16.55
N GLU A 94 -6.16 -6.31 -15.93
CA GLU A 94 -7.32 -7.03 -16.46
C GLU A 94 -8.47 -6.08 -16.68
N PHE A 95 -8.78 -5.28 -15.66
CA PHE A 95 -9.87 -4.32 -15.72
C PHE A 95 -9.68 -3.29 -16.83
N LEU A 96 -8.50 -2.65 -16.90
CA LEU A 96 -8.20 -1.66 -17.94
C LEU A 96 -8.35 -2.26 -19.35
N SER A 97 -8.08 -3.55 -19.51
CA SER A 97 -8.12 -4.24 -20.79
C SER A 97 -9.51 -4.55 -21.33
N GLN A 98 -10.57 -4.54 -20.49
CA GLN A 98 -11.90 -5.07 -20.84
C GLN A 98 -12.50 -4.45 -22.10
N ASN A 99 -12.22 -3.17 -22.36
CA ASN A 99 -12.76 -2.42 -23.50
C ASN A 99 -11.69 -2.03 -24.53
N MET A 100 -10.51 -2.67 -24.49
CA MET A 100 -9.39 -2.39 -25.39
C MET A 100 -9.34 -3.37 -26.55
N THR A 101 -8.95 -2.89 -27.73
CA THR A 101 -8.60 -3.73 -28.88
C THR A 101 -7.34 -4.55 -28.60
N LYS A 102 -7.12 -5.62 -29.37
CA LYS A 102 -5.90 -6.44 -29.26
C LYS A 102 -4.61 -5.63 -29.41
N GLU A 103 -4.59 -4.63 -30.28
CA GLU A 103 -3.40 -3.80 -30.49
C GLU A 103 -3.15 -2.80 -29.35
N GLU A 104 -4.20 -2.34 -28.69
CA GLU A 104 -4.08 -1.50 -27.49
C GLU A 104 -3.62 -2.34 -26.29
N LYS A 105 -4.16 -3.55 -26.11
CA LYS A 105 -3.76 -4.47 -25.04
C LYS A 105 -2.26 -4.79 -25.08
N LYS A 106 -1.68 -4.97 -26.27
CA LYS A 106 -0.23 -5.17 -26.44
C LYS A 106 0.65 -4.03 -25.91
N LYS A 107 0.08 -2.82 -25.80
CA LYS A 107 0.78 -1.63 -25.28
C LYS A 107 0.49 -1.38 -23.80
N LEU A 108 -0.52 -2.04 -23.24
CA LEU A 108 -0.92 -1.88 -21.85
C LEU A 108 0.15 -2.50 -20.94
N LYS A 109 0.64 -1.71 -20.00
CA LYS A 109 1.65 -2.12 -19.02
C LYS A 109 1.28 -1.55 -17.66
N ILE A 110 1.47 -2.33 -16.62
CA ILE A 110 1.51 -1.88 -15.23
C ILE A 110 2.89 -2.23 -14.67
N TYR A 111 3.45 -1.36 -13.85
CA TYR A 111 4.79 -1.49 -13.31
C TYR A 111 4.72 -1.65 -11.80
N VAL A 112 5.28 -2.73 -11.25
CA VAL A 112 5.39 -2.93 -9.80
C VAL A 112 6.80 -2.60 -9.37
N TYR A 113 6.97 -1.49 -8.68
CA TYR A 113 8.27 -1.01 -8.18
C TYR A 113 8.57 -1.62 -6.81
N VAL A 114 9.79 -2.13 -6.67
CA VAL A 114 10.35 -2.59 -5.40
C VAL A 114 11.15 -1.45 -4.80
N ILE A 115 10.82 -1.05 -3.57
CA ILE A 115 11.33 0.15 -2.93
C ILE A 115 11.91 -0.23 -1.57
N GLN A 116 13.14 0.19 -1.30
CA GLN A 116 13.73 0.10 0.02
C GLN A 116 13.23 1.28 0.88
N PRO A 117 12.42 1.04 1.93
CA PRO A 117 11.92 2.09 2.79
C PRO A 117 13.00 2.60 3.76
N ASP A 118 12.72 3.75 4.35
CA ASP A 118 13.44 4.33 5.49
C ASP A 118 12.44 4.72 6.60
N SER A 119 12.93 5.36 7.64
CA SER A 119 12.15 5.75 8.83
C SER A 119 11.05 6.81 8.60
N ARG A 120 10.82 7.29 7.37
CA ARG A 120 9.65 8.13 7.04
C ARG A 120 8.61 7.40 6.18
N PHE A 121 8.64 6.07 6.15
CA PHE A 121 7.51 5.24 5.72
C PHE A 121 6.74 4.81 6.96
N TYR A 122 5.42 5.02 6.98
CA TYR A 122 4.61 4.80 8.17
C TYR A 122 3.50 3.77 7.91
N PRO A 123 3.19 2.90 8.88
CA PRO A 123 2.16 1.87 8.75
C PRO A 123 0.77 2.53 8.79
N ALA A 124 0.04 2.47 7.68
CA ALA A 124 -1.12 3.33 7.44
C ALA A 124 -2.32 2.97 8.35
N VAL A 125 -2.64 1.68 8.43
CA VAL A 125 -3.76 1.16 9.23
C VAL A 125 -3.51 1.38 10.73
N GLU A 126 -2.31 1.08 11.20
CA GLU A 126 -1.86 1.27 12.57
C GLU A 126 -1.89 2.75 12.97
N SER A 127 -1.62 3.66 12.03
CA SER A 127 -1.71 5.10 12.26
C SER A 127 -3.16 5.55 12.51
N LEU A 128 -4.14 5.03 11.77
CA LEU A 128 -5.56 5.31 12.03
C LEU A 128 -6.04 4.71 13.35
N HIS A 129 -5.62 3.49 13.67
CA HIS A 129 -5.92 2.86 14.96
C HIS A 129 -5.35 3.69 16.12
N TYR A 130 -4.08 4.10 15.99
CA TYR A 130 -3.43 4.96 16.98
C TYR A 130 -4.20 6.27 17.15
N TYR A 131 -4.58 6.94 16.06
CA TYR A 131 -5.37 8.16 16.13
C TYR A 131 -6.69 7.99 16.90
N GLY A 132 -7.40 6.88 16.67
CA GLY A 132 -8.65 6.58 17.40
C GLY A 132 -8.49 6.32 18.89
N LEU A 133 -7.33 5.84 19.35
CA LEU A 133 -7.05 5.67 20.78
C LEU A 133 -7.02 7.01 21.54
N TYR A 134 -6.65 8.10 20.87
CA TYR A 134 -6.51 9.43 21.47
C TYR A 134 -7.63 10.41 21.10
N ASN A 135 -8.52 10.02 20.19
CA ASN A 135 -9.65 10.83 19.74
C ASN A 135 -10.94 10.01 19.92
N PRO A 136 -11.55 10.00 21.11
CA PRO A 136 -12.65 9.09 21.44
C PRO A 136 -13.94 9.33 20.63
N THR A 137 -14.05 10.47 19.94
CA THR A 137 -15.15 10.77 19.00
C THR A 137 -14.89 10.26 17.59
N TYR A 138 -13.64 9.89 17.27
CA TYR A 138 -13.27 9.27 16.02
C TYR A 138 -13.50 7.77 16.10
N ILE A 139 -14.27 7.25 15.16
CA ILE A 139 -14.48 5.81 15.00
C ILE A 139 -13.59 5.39 13.82
N PRO A 140 -12.51 4.63 14.05
CA PRO A 140 -11.68 4.15 12.95
C PRO A 140 -12.53 3.31 12.00
N PRO A 141 -12.33 3.45 10.68
CA PRO A 141 -12.97 2.55 9.73
C PRO A 141 -12.56 1.10 10.03
N ILE A 142 -13.49 0.16 9.86
CA ILE A 142 -13.16 -1.27 9.92
C ILE A 142 -12.44 -1.60 8.60
N LEU A 143 -11.13 -1.82 8.68
CA LEU A 143 -10.27 -2.07 7.51
C LEU A 143 -9.89 -3.54 7.33
N ASP A 144 -10.33 -4.44 8.20
CA ASP A 144 -10.04 -5.87 8.10
C ASP A 144 -10.49 -6.43 6.74
N GLY A 145 -9.55 -7.01 6.00
CA GLY A 145 -9.79 -7.54 4.64
C GLY A 145 -10.02 -6.47 3.57
N SER A 146 -9.84 -5.18 3.89
CA SER A 146 -9.86 -4.10 2.90
C SER A 146 -8.54 -4.04 2.12
N GLY A 147 -8.50 -3.28 1.02
CA GLY A 147 -7.27 -3.06 0.23
C GLY A 147 -6.06 -2.69 1.09
N PRO A 148 -6.13 -1.62 1.92
CA PRO A 148 -5.04 -1.22 2.82
C PRO A 148 -4.51 -2.32 3.75
N ASP A 149 -5.39 -3.15 4.29
CA ASP A 149 -5.01 -4.28 5.17
C ASP A 149 -4.34 -5.40 4.36
N LEU A 150 -4.93 -5.76 3.22
CA LEU A 150 -4.43 -6.83 2.36
C LEU A 150 -3.06 -6.55 1.76
N ILE A 151 -2.77 -5.30 1.41
CA ILE A 151 -1.44 -4.91 0.92
C ILE A 151 -0.47 -4.56 2.05
N GLN A 152 -0.94 -4.51 3.31
CA GLN A 152 -0.22 -3.96 4.45
C GLN A 152 0.33 -2.57 4.12
N GLU A 153 -0.58 -1.61 3.94
CA GLU A 153 -0.27 -0.30 3.39
C GLU A 153 0.72 0.49 4.27
N TYR A 154 1.78 0.97 3.65
CA TYR A 154 2.68 1.97 4.19
C TYR A 154 2.56 3.26 3.38
N VAL A 155 2.48 4.38 4.07
CA VAL A 155 2.43 5.71 3.47
C VAL A 155 3.76 6.43 3.60
N ARG A 156 4.12 7.14 2.54
CA ARG A 156 5.28 8.02 2.50
C ARG A 156 4.85 9.47 2.24
N PRO A 157 5.07 10.40 3.19
CA PRO A 157 4.83 11.82 2.94
C PRO A 157 5.70 12.37 1.82
N THR A 158 5.12 13.24 0.98
CA THR A 158 5.79 14.14 0.01
C THR A 158 6.51 13.48 -1.16
N SER A 159 7.55 12.68 -0.92
CA SER A 159 8.38 12.09 -1.98
C SER A 159 9.04 10.77 -1.60
N ILE A 160 9.24 9.93 -2.61
CA ILE A 160 10.18 8.80 -2.59
C ILE A 160 11.24 9.13 -3.63
N ASP A 161 12.48 9.33 -3.20
CA ASP A 161 13.57 9.61 -4.11
C ASP A 161 13.97 8.35 -4.90
N ASN A 162 14.50 8.55 -6.10
CA ASN A 162 14.78 7.46 -7.03
C ASN A 162 15.79 6.43 -6.48
N TYR A 163 16.73 6.85 -5.64
CA TYR A 163 17.74 5.96 -5.06
C TYR A 163 17.17 4.94 -4.06
N HIS A 164 15.92 5.09 -3.62
CA HIS A 164 15.21 4.08 -2.84
C HIS A 164 14.64 2.95 -3.72
N ILE A 165 14.51 3.16 -5.03
CA ILE A 165 13.82 2.25 -5.93
C ILE A 165 14.81 1.21 -6.42
N GLU A 166 14.69 -0.05 -6.00
CA GLU A 166 15.64 -1.13 -6.30
C GLU A 166 15.48 -1.64 -7.74
N LYS A 167 14.24 -1.96 -8.11
CA LYS A 167 13.90 -2.58 -9.39
C LYS A 167 12.41 -2.42 -9.69
N VAL A 168 12.02 -2.88 -10.87
CA VAL A 168 10.62 -2.90 -11.31
C VAL A 168 10.30 -4.25 -11.95
N TYR A 169 9.10 -4.75 -11.73
CA TYR A 169 8.48 -5.81 -12.52
C TYR A 169 7.49 -5.19 -13.52
N VAL A 170 7.49 -5.68 -14.75
CA VAL A 170 6.55 -5.26 -15.78
C VAL A 170 5.45 -6.29 -15.90
N ILE A 171 4.21 -5.87 -15.65
CA ILE A 171 3.02 -6.68 -15.82
C ILE A 171 2.38 -6.33 -17.17
N THR A 172 2.16 -7.37 -17.97
CA THR A 172 1.50 -7.32 -19.30
C THR A 172 0.45 -8.40 -19.40
N LEU A 173 -0.32 -8.40 -20.48
CA LEU A 173 -1.25 -9.48 -20.80
C LEU A 173 -0.61 -10.51 -21.74
N ASP A 174 -0.82 -11.79 -21.46
CA ASP A 174 -0.47 -12.89 -22.35
C ASP A 174 -1.45 -12.98 -23.55
N PRO A 175 -1.25 -13.90 -24.53
CA PRO A 175 -2.16 -14.06 -25.66
C PRO A 175 -3.61 -14.44 -25.32
N ASN A 176 -3.87 -14.90 -24.10
CA ASN A 176 -5.19 -15.26 -23.57
C ASN A 176 -5.76 -14.17 -22.65
N ASP A 177 -5.15 -12.97 -22.64
CA ASP A 177 -5.51 -11.84 -21.79
C ASP A 177 -5.31 -12.10 -20.28
N HIS A 178 -4.43 -13.01 -19.90
CA HIS A 178 -4.04 -13.21 -18.50
C HIS A 178 -2.84 -12.32 -18.13
N PRO A 179 -2.86 -11.65 -16.96
CA PRO A 179 -1.72 -10.92 -16.44
C PRO A 179 -0.52 -11.84 -16.23
N ILE A 180 0.65 -11.35 -16.64
CA ILE A 180 1.93 -12.01 -16.41
C ILE A 180 3.00 -10.97 -16.09
N ILE A 181 3.95 -11.32 -15.22
CA ILE A 181 5.22 -10.59 -15.12
C ILE A 181 6.07 -10.99 -16.34
N SER A 182 6.23 -10.08 -17.29
CA SER A 182 6.95 -10.34 -18.55
C SER A 182 8.43 -9.98 -18.48
N GLU A 183 8.77 -8.93 -17.72
CA GLU A 183 10.13 -8.39 -17.66
C GLU A 183 10.45 -7.85 -16.26
N SER A 184 11.75 -7.67 -15.98
CA SER A 184 12.20 -6.93 -14.81
C SER A 184 13.42 -6.07 -15.16
N TYR A 185 13.52 -4.89 -14.54
CA TYR A 185 14.66 -3.99 -14.73
C TYR A 185 15.18 -3.51 -13.37
N SER A 186 16.50 -3.51 -13.20
CA SER A 186 17.15 -2.92 -12.02
C SER A 186 17.37 -1.43 -12.22
N ASN A 187 17.25 -0.65 -11.16
CA ASN A 187 17.55 0.77 -11.20
C ASN A 187 19.05 1.00 -10.98
N PRO A 188 19.78 1.61 -11.94
CA PRO A 188 21.21 1.90 -11.76
C PRO A 188 21.49 2.95 -10.68
N GLU A 189 20.49 3.78 -10.32
CA GLU A 189 20.62 4.82 -9.29
C GLU A 189 20.28 4.29 -7.89
N PHE A 190 19.91 3.02 -7.75
CA PHE A 190 19.61 2.41 -6.45
C PHE A 190 20.84 2.41 -5.53
N ILE A 191 20.64 2.82 -4.28
CA ILE A 191 21.65 2.75 -3.24
C ILE A 191 21.11 1.87 -2.12
N ALA A 192 21.78 0.76 -1.84
CA ALA A 192 21.42 -0.12 -0.74
C ALA A 192 21.78 0.55 0.60
N PHE A 193 20.77 0.80 1.42
CA PHE A 193 20.95 1.23 2.81
C PHE A 193 20.73 0.06 3.77
N ASN A 194 21.05 0.24 5.05
CA ASN A 194 20.57 -0.64 6.10
C ASN A 194 19.46 0.09 6.86
N THR A 195 18.31 0.23 6.21
CA THR A 195 17.13 0.94 6.73
C THR A 195 15.88 0.10 6.54
N SER A 196 14.90 0.39 7.39
CA SER A 196 13.56 -0.14 7.33
C SER A 196 12.53 0.95 7.58
N ALA A 197 11.27 0.62 7.32
CA ALA A 197 10.13 1.49 7.58
C ALA A 197 10.04 1.87 9.06
N ASN A 198 9.33 2.95 9.35
CA ASN A 198 9.05 3.34 10.73
C ASN A 198 8.09 2.33 11.36
N GLU A 199 8.42 1.89 12.57
CA GLU A 199 7.56 1.01 13.37
C GLU A 199 6.47 1.80 14.12
N MET A 200 6.67 3.12 14.27
CA MET A 200 5.73 4.01 14.93
C MET A 200 4.69 4.54 13.95
N PRO A 201 3.43 4.70 14.40
CA PRO A 201 2.39 5.30 13.58
C PRO A 201 2.72 6.74 13.18
N PHE A 202 2.25 7.14 12.00
CA PHE A 202 2.18 8.54 11.62
C PHE A 202 1.23 9.26 12.58
N THR A 203 1.69 10.38 13.14
CA THR A 203 0.89 11.20 14.05
C THR A 203 0.40 12.44 13.31
N ILE A 204 -0.91 12.66 13.35
CA ILE A 204 -1.57 13.78 12.67
C ILE A 204 -1.46 15.01 13.57
N GLU A 205 -0.80 16.09 13.12
CA GLU A 205 -1.04 17.42 13.67
C GLU A 205 -2.34 17.95 13.03
N SER A 206 -3.45 17.69 13.72
CA SER A 206 -4.84 18.11 13.50
C SER A 206 -5.15 18.97 12.28
N HIS A 207 -5.83 18.40 11.28
CA HIS A 207 -7.01 18.99 10.64
C HIS A 207 -7.84 17.83 10.06
N HIS A 208 -8.96 17.54 10.71
CA HIS A 208 -9.88 16.49 10.30
C HIS A 208 -11.20 17.16 9.91
N ASP A 209 -11.38 17.39 8.62
CA ASP A 209 -12.64 17.83 8.04
C ASP A 209 -12.93 16.91 6.85
N SER A 210 -13.35 15.68 7.14
CA SER A 210 -13.91 14.79 6.13
C SER A 210 -15.19 14.14 6.66
N ASN A 211 -16.33 14.70 6.28
CA ASN A 211 -17.56 13.94 6.13
C ASN A 211 -17.43 13.16 4.82
N SER A 212 -17.20 11.86 4.84
CA SER A 212 -17.23 11.06 3.61
C SER A 212 -17.83 9.68 3.86
N ASP A 213 -19.01 9.50 3.29
CA ASP A 213 -19.72 8.23 3.12
C ASP A 213 -19.33 7.53 1.77
N ASP A 214 -18.27 7.95 1.07
CA ASP A 214 -18.01 7.48 -0.31
C ASP A 214 -16.51 7.33 -0.71
N THR A 215 -16.06 6.08 -0.87
CA THR A 215 -15.11 5.51 -1.88
C THR A 215 -13.58 5.77 -1.93
N PHE A 216 -12.86 4.64 -1.76
CA PHE A 216 -11.42 4.29 -1.86
C PHE A 216 -10.72 4.52 -3.21
N ILE A 217 -9.81 5.50 -3.33
CA ILE A 217 -8.93 5.69 -4.50
C ILE A 217 -7.60 6.40 -4.15
N CYS A 218 -6.73 5.89 -3.26
CA CYS A 218 -5.30 6.27 -3.28
C CYS A 218 -4.45 5.17 -3.92
N MET A 219 -4.72 4.89 -5.20
CA MET A 219 -4.01 4.00 -6.14
C MET A 219 -3.76 2.53 -5.73
N MET A 220 -3.57 2.18 -4.47
CA MET A 220 -3.36 0.82 -3.97
C MET A 220 -4.52 0.30 -3.13
N SER A 221 -5.28 1.20 -2.49
CA SER A 221 -6.46 0.87 -1.67
C SER A 221 -7.73 0.57 -2.48
N SER A 222 -7.69 0.77 -3.81
CA SER A 222 -8.85 0.66 -4.71
C SER A 222 -8.98 -0.72 -5.36
N LEU A 223 -8.67 -1.79 -4.63
CA LEU A 223 -8.77 -3.14 -5.17
C LEU A 223 -10.12 -3.76 -4.86
N PRO A 224 -10.76 -4.42 -5.84
CA PRO A 224 -11.94 -5.20 -5.60
C PRO A 224 -11.51 -6.49 -4.90
N ILE A 225 -11.43 -6.48 -3.57
CA ILE A 225 -11.19 -7.70 -2.81
C ILE A 225 -12.37 -7.91 -1.87
N GLY A 226 -13.29 -8.78 -2.30
CA GLY A 226 -14.30 -9.38 -1.42
C GLY A 226 -15.66 -8.67 -1.28
N GLY A 227 -16.03 -7.74 -2.15
CA GLY A 227 -17.36 -7.10 -2.16
C GLY A 227 -18.38 -7.75 -3.11
N ARG A 228 -19.67 -7.46 -2.95
CA ARG A 228 -20.70 -7.82 -3.95
C ARG A 228 -20.30 -7.25 -5.32
N GLN A 229 -20.65 -7.94 -6.40
CA GLN A 229 -20.30 -7.53 -7.79
C GLN A 229 -20.61 -6.05 -8.07
N GLU A 230 -21.68 -5.49 -7.49
CA GLU A 230 -22.07 -4.08 -7.62
C GLU A 230 -21.07 -3.10 -6.97
N ASP A 231 -20.44 -3.48 -5.85
CA ASP A 231 -19.41 -2.67 -5.16
C ASP A 231 -18.09 -2.68 -5.92
N ILE A 232 -17.79 -3.82 -6.56
CA ILE A 232 -16.68 -4.00 -7.48
C ILE A 232 -16.90 -3.10 -8.71
N ASP A 233 -18.06 -3.19 -9.36
CA ASP A 233 -18.40 -2.40 -10.54
C ASP A 233 -18.41 -0.88 -10.28
N ARG A 234 -18.79 -0.44 -9.06
CA ARG A 234 -18.78 0.98 -8.65
C ARG A 234 -17.36 1.52 -8.40
N GLN A 235 -16.50 0.76 -7.71
CA GLN A 235 -15.08 1.12 -7.48
C GLN A 235 -14.30 1.18 -8.80
N ILE A 236 -14.65 0.26 -9.68
CA ILE A 236 -14.12 0.11 -11.03
C ILE A 236 -14.54 1.31 -11.93
N ALA A 237 -15.82 1.69 -11.92
CA ALA A 237 -16.34 2.84 -12.67
C ALA A 237 -15.72 4.19 -12.25
N LEU A 238 -15.46 4.38 -10.94
CA LEU A 238 -14.80 5.60 -10.44
C LEU A 238 -13.32 5.64 -10.82
N SER A 239 -12.65 4.49 -10.94
CA SER A 239 -11.27 4.43 -11.43
C SER A 239 -11.15 4.69 -12.96
N ILE A 240 -12.23 4.56 -13.73
CA ILE A 240 -12.28 4.94 -15.17
C ILE A 240 -12.44 6.46 -15.32
N LEU A 241 -13.29 7.10 -14.53
CA LEU A 241 -13.60 8.52 -14.70
C LEU A 241 -12.42 9.45 -14.43
N TYR A 242 -11.39 8.97 -13.72
CA TYR A 242 -10.33 9.83 -13.20
C TYR A 242 -8.91 9.53 -13.71
N PHE A 243 -8.71 8.48 -14.52
CA PHE A 243 -7.40 8.15 -15.09
C PHE A 243 -7.36 8.19 -16.63
N GLY A 244 -8.38 8.78 -17.25
CA GLY A 244 -8.39 9.11 -18.67
C GLY A 244 -7.72 10.46 -18.95
N TYR A 245 -6.55 10.39 -19.61
CA TYR A 245 -5.71 11.48 -20.15
C TYR A 245 -4.81 12.25 -19.17
#